data_AF-A0A954SZI0-F1
#
_entry.id   AF-A0A954SZI0-F1
#
_cell.length_a   1.000
_cell.length_b   1.000
_cell.length_c   1.000
_cell.angle_alpha   90.00
_cell.angle_beta   90.00
_cell.angle_gamma   90.00
#
_symmetry.space_group_name_H-M   'P 1'
#
loop_
_entity.id
_entity.type
_entity.pdbx_description
1 polymer ?
#
loop_
_entity_poly.entity_id
_entity_poly.type
_entity_poly.pdbx_seq_one_letter_code
_entity_poly.pdbx_strand_id
1 'polypeptide(L)'
;MGAWLLTSVLLLGLLRPAMADEPMAGDTLRLQLGDNTSLELVYVPPGEFLMGSSPEEKSWATGIEGGAQPGTERESYEGEPRAMRVGRGFWMGRTEVTFGQFRQFVDATAYV
;
A
#
# COMPACT_ATOMS: atom_id res chain seq x y z
N MET A 1 -48.82 -25.05 41.22
CA MET A 1 -47.66 -25.67 41.88
C MET A 1 -46.68 -26.09 40.80
N GLY A 2 -45.46 -25.53 40.81
CA GLY A 2 -44.44 -25.84 39.82
C GLY A 2 -43.54 -24.63 39.54
N ALA A 3 -42.61 -24.37 40.45
CA ALA A 3 -41.55 -23.39 40.30
C ALA A 3 -40.52 -23.88 39.26
N TRP A 4 -40.03 -23.00 38.40
CA TRP A 4 -38.67 -23.12 37.87
C TRP A 4 -37.99 -21.76 37.83
N LEU A 5 -36.90 -21.72 38.59
CA LEU A 5 -36.00 -20.62 38.81
C LEU A 5 -35.23 -20.25 37.54
N LEU A 6 -35.01 -18.94 37.40
CA LEU A 6 -33.79 -18.27 36.96
C LEU A 6 -32.57 -19.17 36.73
N THR A 7 -32.09 -19.19 35.48
CA THR A 7 -30.66 -19.27 35.17
C THR A 7 -30.33 -18.35 34.00
N SER A 8 -30.35 -17.04 34.23
CA SER A 8 -29.51 -16.13 33.47
C SER A 8 -28.09 -16.26 33.99
N VAL A 9 -27.31 -17.18 33.43
CA VAL A 9 -25.87 -17.28 33.66
C VAL A 9 -25.16 -16.75 32.42
N LEU A 10 -24.87 -15.46 32.48
CA LEU A 10 -23.60 -14.84 32.09
C LEU A 10 -22.84 -15.51 30.92
N LEU A 11 -23.28 -15.27 29.68
CA LEU A 11 -22.46 -15.54 28.47
C LEU A 11 -21.57 -14.35 28.10
N LEU A 12 -21.03 -13.62 29.09
CA LEU A 12 -20.26 -12.39 28.89
C LEU A 12 -18.74 -12.63 29.02
N GLY A 13 -18.23 -13.72 28.44
CA GLY A 13 -16.84 -14.17 28.68
C GLY A 13 -15.99 -14.47 27.44
N LEU A 14 -16.51 -14.39 26.21
CA LEU A 14 -15.79 -14.89 25.02
C LEU A 14 -15.70 -13.91 23.84
N LEU A 15 -16.08 -12.64 24.00
CA LEU A 15 -15.73 -11.63 23.01
C LEU A 15 -14.29 -11.17 23.25
N ARG A 16 -13.33 -12.00 22.84
CA ARG A 16 -12.00 -11.47 22.49
C ARG A 16 -12.23 -10.51 21.32
N PRO A 17 -11.86 -9.22 21.40
CA PRO A 17 -11.74 -8.45 20.19
C PRO A 17 -10.76 -9.21 19.30
N ALA A 18 -11.17 -9.57 18.08
CA ALA A 18 -10.23 -10.03 17.09
C ALA A 18 -9.25 -8.87 16.89
N MET A 19 -8.05 -8.98 17.44
CA MET A 19 -6.95 -8.18 16.91
C MET A 19 -6.84 -8.62 15.46
N ALA A 20 -7.01 -7.67 14.54
CA ALA A 20 -6.66 -7.92 13.16
C ALA A 20 -5.19 -8.34 13.15
N ASP A 21 -4.89 -9.45 12.47
CA ASP A 21 -3.50 -9.86 12.26
C ASP A 21 -2.74 -8.70 11.62
N GLU A 22 -1.46 -8.55 11.99
CA GLU A 22 -0.61 -7.55 11.34
C GLU A 22 -0.50 -7.89 9.86
N PRO A 23 -0.68 -6.90 8.97
CA PRO A 23 -0.62 -7.15 7.54
C PRO A 23 0.79 -7.62 7.13
N MET A 24 0.81 -8.58 6.20
CA MET A 24 2.00 -9.23 5.69
C MET A 24 2.30 -8.78 4.26
N ALA A 25 3.54 -9.04 3.81
CA ALA A 25 3.94 -8.70 2.45
C ALA A 25 2.99 -9.31 1.41
N GLY A 26 2.43 -8.46 0.55
CA GLY A 26 1.50 -8.89 -0.50
C GLY A 26 0.03 -8.96 -0.08
N ASP A 27 -0.29 -8.73 1.20
CA ASP A 27 -1.68 -8.52 1.62
C ASP A 27 -2.30 -7.37 0.85
N THR A 28 -3.60 -7.49 0.58
CA THR A 28 -4.34 -6.49 -0.19
C THR A 28 -5.47 -5.88 0.62
N LEU A 29 -5.66 -4.58 0.44
CA LEU A 29 -6.77 -3.82 1.01
C LEU A 29 -7.55 -3.17 -0.12
N ARG A 30 -8.83 -3.53 -0.25
CA ARG A 30 -9.72 -2.95 -1.26
C ARG A 30 -10.66 -1.93 -0.62
N LEU A 31 -10.50 -0.68 -1.01
CA LEU A 31 -11.33 0.45 -0.59
C LEU A 31 -12.42 0.71 -1.63
N GLN A 32 -13.67 0.83 -1.20
CA GLN A 32 -14.77 1.24 -2.07
C GLN A 32 -14.88 2.76 -2.06
N LEU A 33 -14.90 3.38 -3.24
CA LEU A 33 -14.92 4.85 -3.38
C LEU A 33 -16.31 5.41 -3.74
N GLY A 34 -17.23 4.55 -4.20
CA GLY A 34 -18.54 4.95 -4.75
C GLY A 34 -18.71 4.44 -6.18
N ASP A 35 -19.95 4.39 -6.69
CA ASP A 35 -20.29 4.05 -8.08
C ASP A 35 -19.53 2.83 -8.66
N ASN A 36 -19.47 1.72 -7.91
CA ASN A 36 -18.73 0.52 -8.28
C ASN A 36 -17.22 0.72 -8.56
N THR A 37 -16.66 1.84 -8.12
CA THR A 37 -15.24 2.19 -8.23
C THR A 37 -14.52 1.83 -6.94
N SER A 38 -13.39 1.13 -7.07
CA SER A 38 -12.56 0.72 -5.94
C SER A 38 -11.09 1.08 -6.13
N LEU A 39 -10.38 1.26 -5.04
CA LEU A 39 -8.91 1.38 -4.98
C LEU A 39 -8.34 0.16 -4.26
N GLU A 40 -7.39 -0.52 -4.89
CA GLU A 40 -6.67 -1.63 -4.28
C GLU A 40 -5.29 -1.16 -3.81
N LEU A 41 -4.97 -1.45 -2.55
CA LEU A 41 -3.67 -1.22 -1.95
C LEU A 41 -2.99 -2.55 -1.65
N VAL A 42 -1.66 -2.58 -1.69
CA VAL A 42 -0.83 -3.71 -1.30
C VAL A 42 0.03 -3.29 -0.12
N TYR A 43 0.18 -4.18 0.87
CA TYR A 43 1.04 -3.91 2.02
C TYR A 43 2.52 -4.13 1.67
N VAL A 44 3.32 -3.10 1.94
CA VAL A 44 4.78 -3.13 1.88
C VAL A 44 5.31 -3.20 3.32
N PRO A 45 5.98 -4.29 3.73
CA PRO A 45 6.49 -4.44 5.08
C PRO A 45 7.64 -3.44 5.37
N PRO A 46 7.93 -3.15 6.65
CA PRO A 46 9.18 -2.47 6.99
C PRO A 46 10.38 -3.28 6.50
N GLY A 47 11.45 -2.59 6.12
CA GLY A 47 12.61 -3.28 5.56
C GLY A 47 13.77 -2.34 5.23
N GLU A 48 14.82 -2.96 4.70
CA GLU A 48 16.02 -2.30 4.22
C GLU A 48 16.22 -2.61 2.74
N PHE A 49 16.71 -1.63 1.99
CA PHE A 49 17.01 -1.77 0.56
C PHE A 49 18.11 -0.80 0.14
N LEU A 50 18.69 -1.00 -1.04
CA LEU A 50 19.60 -0.04 -1.65
C LEU A 50 18.80 0.93 -2.51
N MET A 51 18.90 2.23 -2.22
CA MET A 51 18.29 3.29 -3.02
C MET A 51 19.34 3.95 -3.92
N GLY A 52 18.98 4.17 -5.18
CA GLY A 52 19.87 4.66 -6.23
C GLY A 52 20.31 3.53 -7.15
N SER A 53 21.15 3.85 -8.13
CA SER A 53 21.48 2.94 -9.23
C SER A 53 22.98 2.70 -9.32
N SER A 54 23.35 1.45 -9.51
CA SER A 54 24.73 1.03 -9.76
C SER A 54 25.26 1.59 -11.08
N PRO A 55 26.58 1.60 -11.29
CA PRO A 55 27.16 1.96 -12.59
C PRO A 55 26.63 1.12 -13.75
N GLU A 56 26.33 -0.16 -13.51
CA GLU A 56 25.79 -1.07 -14.51
C GLU A 56 24.34 -0.71 -14.88
N GLU A 57 23.48 -0.43 -13.89
CA GLU A 57 22.10 0.00 -14.13
C GLU A 57 22.04 1.35 -14.88
N LYS A 58 22.92 2.31 -14.53
CA LYS A 58 23.04 3.59 -15.26
C LYS A 58 23.51 3.39 -16.70
N SER A 59 24.44 2.45 -16.93
CA SER A 59 24.89 2.10 -18.28
C SER A 59 23.79 1.41 -19.08
N TRP A 60 22.99 0.56 -18.45
CA TRP A 60 21.85 -0.09 -19.09
C TRP A 60 20.76 0.93 -19.46
N ALA A 61 20.45 1.86 -18.55
CA ALA A 61 19.44 2.91 -18.75
C ALA A 61 19.72 3.75 -20.00
N THR A 62 20.98 4.06 -20.26
CA THR A 62 21.42 4.82 -21.46
C THR A 62 21.75 3.92 -22.66
N GLY A 63 21.62 2.60 -22.51
CA GLY A 63 21.78 1.63 -23.59
C GLY A 63 20.57 1.57 -24.52
N ILE A 64 20.67 0.70 -25.54
CA ILE A 64 19.59 0.48 -26.53
C ILE A 64 18.28 0.05 -25.85
N GLU A 65 18.37 -0.72 -24.77
CA GLU A 65 17.21 -1.25 -24.06
C GLU A 65 16.60 -0.25 -23.06
N GLY A 66 17.42 0.56 -22.39
CA GLY A 66 16.94 1.50 -21.37
C GLY A 66 16.31 2.78 -21.93
N GLY A 67 16.67 3.17 -23.15
CA GLY A 67 16.01 4.26 -23.89
C GLY A 67 16.26 5.67 -23.34
N ALA A 68 17.05 5.83 -22.29
CA ALA A 68 17.48 7.14 -21.82
C ALA A 68 18.52 7.75 -22.76
N GLN A 69 18.49 9.06 -22.94
CA GLN A 69 19.45 9.75 -23.79
C GLN A 69 20.85 9.76 -23.12
N PRO A 70 21.88 9.17 -23.74
CA PRO A 70 23.24 9.20 -23.21
C PRO A 70 23.81 10.62 -23.13
N GLY A 71 24.74 10.84 -22.19
CA GLY A 71 25.46 12.11 -22.04
C GLY A 71 24.62 13.25 -21.46
N THR A 72 23.44 12.95 -20.92
CA THR A 72 22.62 13.92 -20.16
C THR A 72 22.83 13.76 -18.65
N GLU A 73 22.42 14.76 -17.88
CA GLU A 73 22.48 14.73 -16.41
C GLU A 73 21.35 13.89 -15.76
N ARG A 74 20.44 13.31 -16.54
CA ARG A 74 19.27 12.56 -16.06
C ARG A 74 19.65 11.49 -15.03
N GLU A 75 20.64 10.66 -15.35
CA GLU A 75 21.08 9.55 -14.50
C GLU A 75 21.83 10.02 -13.22
N SER A 76 22.26 11.28 -13.18
CA SER A 76 22.94 11.82 -12.00
C SER A 76 21.99 12.00 -10.81
N TYR A 77 20.70 12.21 -11.07
CA TYR A 77 19.67 12.37 -10.04
C TYR A 77 19.34 11.06 -9.30
N GLU A 78 19.65 9.90 -9.89
CA GLU A 78 19.46 8.59 -9.25
C GLU A 78 20.47 8.36 -8.10
N GLY A 79 21.61 9.05 -8.14
CA GLY A 79 22.65 8.95 -7.11
C GLY A 79 23.36 7.59 -7.09
N GLU A 80 24.33 7.43 -6.19
CA GLU A 80 25.00 6.15 -5.94
C GLU A 80 24.18 5.28 -4.98
N PRO A 81 24.21 3.93 -5.10
CA PRO A 81 23.45 3.04 -4.24
C PRO A 81 23.81 3.27 -2.77
N ARG A 82 22.78 3.50 -1.95
CA ARG A 82 22.91 3.74 -0.51
C ARG A 82 21.92 2.92 0.29
N ALA A 83 22.38 2.35 1.40
CA ALA A 83 21.53 1.60 2.31
C ALA A 83 20.45 2.51 2.92
N MET A 84 19.21 2.05 2.83
CA MET A 84 18.01 2.78 3.18
C MET A 84 17.15 1.90 4.08
N ARG A 85 16.50 2.50 5.09
CA ARG A 85 15.62 1.79 6.02
C ARG A 85 14.27 2.46 6.14
N VAL A 86 13.20 1.69 5.91
CA VAL A 86 11.82 2.08 6.17
C VAL A 86 11.36 1.37 7.44
N GLY A 87 11.27 2.11 8.54
CA GLY A 87 11.05 1.54 9.87
C GLY A 87 9.62 1.07 10.16
N ARG A 88 8.64 1.37 9.31
CA ARG A 88 7.24 0.96 9.45
C ARG A 88 6.69 0.56 8.09
N GLY A 89 5.94 -0.55 8.06
CA GLY A 89 5.23 -0.94 6.85
C GLY A 89 4.08 0.01 6.54
N PHE A 90 3.64 0.01 5.29
CA PHE A 90 2.63 0.92 4.79
C PHE A 90 1.88 0.31 3.60
N TRP A 91 0.69 0.84 3.32
CA TRP A 91 -0.11 0.46 2.17
C TRP A 91 0.21 1.35 0.97
N MET A 92 0.46 0.76 -0.19
CA MET A 92 0.72 1.46 -1.45
C MET A 92 -0.33 1.07 -2.49
N GLY A 93 -0.76 2.01 -3.34
CA GLY A 93 -1.65 1.71 -4.46
C GLY A 93 -1.06 0.62 -5.36
N ARG A 94 -1.84 -0.41 -5.70
CA ARG A 94 -1.40 -1.44 -6.67
C ARG A 94 -1.11 -0.83 -8.04
N THR A 95 -1.87 0.20 -8.40
CA THR A 95 -1.77 0.94 -9.65
C THR A 95 -1.82 2.44 -9.35
N GLU A 96 -1.47 3.26 -10.33
CA GLU A 96 -1.78 4.68 -10.30
C GLU A 96 -3.29 4.92 -10.16
N VAL A 97 -3.63 6.12 -9.67
CA VAL A 97 -5.02 6.55 -9.58
C VAL A 97 -5.59 6.74 -10.99
N THR A 98 -6.71 6.10 -11.26
CA THR A 98 -7.43 6.19 -12.53
C THR A 98 -8.31 7.44 -12.59
N PHE A 99 -8.68 7.86 -13.81
CA PHE A 99 -9.68 8.93 -13.99
C PHE A 99 -11.02 8.63 -13.30
N GLY A 100 -11.47 7.38 -13.29
CA GLY A 100 -12.71 6.98 -12.61
C GLY A 100 -12.63 7.19 -11.10
N GLN A 101 -11.51 6.81 -10.48
CA GLN A 101 -11.28 7.04 -9.05
C GLN A 101 -11.14 8.54 -8.73
N PHE A 102 -10.42 9.31 -9.54
CA PHE A 102 -10.29 10.74 -9.35
C PHE A 102 -11.64 11.48 -9.52
N ARG A 103 -12.49 11.01 -10.44
CA ARG A 103 -13.85 11.56 -10.59
C ARG A 103 -14.68 11.41 -9.32
N GLN A 104 -14.57 10.28 -8.61
CA GLN A 104 -15.27 10.11 -7.32
C GLN A 104 -14.81 11.14 -6.28
N PHE A 105 -13.53 11.52 -6.28
CA PHE A 105 -13.03 12.63 -5.46
C PHE A 105 -13.66 13.97 -5.88
N VAL A 106 -13.66 14.30 -7.17
CA VAL A 106 -14.27 15.52 -7.70
C VAL A 106 -15.75 15.64 -7.32
N ASP A 107 -16.51 14.57 -7.52
CA ASP A 107 -17.95 14.53 -7.22
C ASP A 107 -18.21 14.68 -5.71
N ALA A 108 -17.34 14.12 -4.86
CA ALA A 108 -17.46 14.20 -3.41
C ALA A 108 -17.07 15.57 -2.81
N THR A 109 -16.15 16.29 -3.43
CA THR A 109 -15.60 17.54 -2.86
C THR A 109 -15.91 18.80 -3.67
N ALA A 110 -16.54 18.68 -4.83
CA ALA A 110 -16.72 19.76 -5.80
C ALA A 110 -15.39 20.43 -6.21
N TYR A 111 -14.33 19.64 -6.39
CA TYR A 111 -13.01 20.13 -6.82
C TYR A 111 -13.06 20.63 -8.27
N VAL A 112 -12.42 21.77 -8.57
CA VAL A 112 -12.40 22.45 -9.89
C VAL A 112 -10.97 22.66 -10.37
#